data_AF-A0A0V0QDW7-F1
#
_entry.id   AF-A0A0V0QDW7-F1
#
_cell.length_a   1.000
_cell.length_b   1.000
_cell.length_c   1.000
_cell.angle_alpha   90.00
_cell.angle_beta   90.00
_cell.angle_gamma   90.00
#
_symmetry.space_group_name_H-M   'P 1'
#
loop_
_entity.id
_entity.type
_entity.pdbx_description
1 polymer ?
#
loop_
_entity_poly.entity_id
_entity_poly.type
_entity_poly.pdbx_seq_one_letter_code
_entity_poly.pdbx_strand_id
1 'polypeptide(L)'
;MEETKENCQNKLHQNQETNIQNAPNDFVATHKIYEGSEEIKKKYTYQSVDEQLNEAERYKQSGNEQFKQQNYKEAFKNYHKVLLLVNGFATKQNEFHKYDKKSQEMTEEQQERIENLKQTTYLNMAQIDLNNKNYDKAIMRANKSLEIKESAKGYYRRGLAYLEKNDSYNARQDIEKLRQLDPSFNQIQFLLNRVKKLEAASDKQLAAKFKNMFQN
;
A
#
# COMPACT_ATOMS: atom_id res chain seq x y z
N MET A 1 -36.14 -17.53 -47.58
CA MET A 1 -36.38 -16.83 -46.29
C MET A 1 -35.09 -16.42 -45.59
N GLU A 2 -33.93 -16.45 -46.26
CA GLU A 2 -32.64 -15.99 -45.70
C GLU A 2 -32.15 -14.66 -46.31
N GLU A 3 -32.55 -14.30 -47.53
CA GLU A 3 -32.09 -13.06 -48.20
C GLU A 3 -32.65 -11.74 -47.62
N THR A 4 -33.67 -11.77 -46.75
CA THR A 4 -34.28 -10.55 -46.18
C THR A 4 -33.68 -10.12 -44.83
N LYS A 5 -32.94 -10.98 -44.13
CA LYS A 5 -32.27 -10.62 -42.87
C LYS A 5 -30.89 -10.00 -43.07
N GLU A 6 -30.14 -10.48 -44.07
CA GLU A 6 -28.82 -9.96 -44.42
C GLU A 6 -28.90 -8.54 -45.00
N ASN A 7 -29.98 -8.23 -45.72
CA ASN A 7 -30.23 -6.92 -46.30
C ASN A 7 -30.67 -5.85 -45.25
N CYS A 8 -31.18 -6.28 -44.09
CA CYS A 8 -31.46 -5.37 -42.97
C CYS A 8 -30.19 -5.09 -42.13
N GLN A 9 -29.32 -6.07 -41.93
CA GLN A 9 -28.05 -5.87 -41.22
C GLN A 9 -27.08 -4.99 -42.02
N ASN A 10 -27.00 -5.18 -43.35
CA ASN A 10 -26.16 -4.33 -44.19
C ASN A 10 -26.67 -2.89 -44.33
N LYS A 11 -27.98 -2.65 -44.25
CA LYS A 11 -28.55 -1.28 -44.19
C LYS A 11 -28.39 -0.60 -42.82
N LEU A 12 -28.26 -1.36 -41.73
CA LEU A 12 -27.97 -0.85 -40.40
C LEU A 12 -26.48 -0.50 -40.23
N HIS A 13 -25.56 -1.26 -40.85
CA HIS A 13 -24.13 -0.94 -40.82
C HIS A 13 -23.71 0.17 -41.79
N GLN A 14 -24.36 0.33 -42.95
CA GLN A 14 -24.08 1.46 -43.86
C GLN A 14 -24.60 2.82 -43.35
N ASN A 15 -25.52 2.83 -42.37
CA ASN A 15 -26.06 4.05 -41.77
C ASN A 15 -25.33 4.50 -40.48
N GLN A 16 -24.30 3.78 -40.02
CA GLN A 16 -23.51 4.18 -38.85
C GLN A 16 -22.23 4.95 -39.19
N GLU A 17 -21.83 5.01 -40.46
CA GLU A 17 -20.63 5.75 -40.89
C GLU A 17 -20.91 7.04 -41.67
N THR A 18 -22.17 7.40 -41.90
CA THR A 18 -22.49 8.62 -42.65
C THR A 18 -22.87 9.80 -41.75
N ASN A 19 -21.91 10.71 -41.65
CA ASN A 19 -22.08 12.16 -41.48
C ASN A 19 -22.13 12.74 -40.04
N ILE A 20 -21.01 12.63 -39.33
CA ILE A 20 -20.74 13.35 -38.07
C ILE A 20 -20.45 14.85 -38.32
N GLN A 21 -20.35 15.31 -39.58
CA GLN A 21 -20.01 16.70 -39.89
C GLN A 21 -21.18 17.70 -39.68
N ASN A 22 -22.42 17.22 -39.49
CA ASN A 22 -23.61 18.07 -39.30
C ASN A 22 -24.48 17.70 -38.08
N ALA A 23 -23.93 17.02 -37.07
CA ALA A 23 -24.66 16.73 -35.84
C ALA A 23 -24.69 17.95 -34.89
N PRO A 24 -25.80 18.22 -34.16
CA PRO A 24 -25.84 19.29 -33.17
C PRO A 24 -24.75 19.08 -32.11
N ASN A 25 -24.08 20.17 -31.72
CA ASN A 25 -22.87 20.17 -30.87
C ASN A 25 -23.00 19.30 -29.59
N ASP A 26 -24.20 19.21 -29.00
CA ASP A 26 -24.46 18.41 -27.81
C ASP A 26 -24.31 16.89 -28.06
N PHE A 27 -24.67 16.39 -29.25
CA PHE A 27 -24.53 14.96 -29.58
C PHE A 27 -23.06 14.57 -29.78
N VAL A 28 -22.28 15.42 -30.46
CA VAL A 28 -20.83 15.21 -30.65
C VAL A 28 -20.07 15.32 -29.31
N ALA A 29 -20.51 16.22 -28.42
CA ALA A 29 -19.95 16.34 -27.08
C ALA A 29 -20.24 15.10 -26.24
N THR A 30 -21.49 14.61 -26.21
CA THR A 30 -21.84 13.38 -25.50
C THR A 30 -21.08 12.16 -26.03
N HIS A 31 -20.99 11.97 -27.35
CA HIS A 31 -20.29 10.82 -27.92
C HIS A 31 -18.79 10.83 -27.58
N LYS A 32 -18.11 11.99 -27.67
CA LYS A 32 -16.71 12.13 -27.23
C LYS A 32 -16.52 11.89 -25.74
N ILE A 33 -17.48 12.28 -24.91
CA ILE A 33 -17.47 11.97 -23.47
C ILE A 33 -17.63 10.46 -23.25
N TYR A 34 -18.49 9.79 -24.00
CA TYR A 34 -18.70 8.34 -23.92
C TYR A 34 -17.49 7.56 -24.43
N GLU A 35 -16.93 7.89 -25.60
CA GLU A 35 -15.70 7.29 -26.14
C GLU A 35 -14.52 7.49 -25.19
N GLY A 36 -14.34 8.72 -24.67
CA GLY A 36 -13.33 8.99 -23.64
C GLY A 36 -13.55 8.18 -22.37
N SER A 37 -14.81 7.95 -21.98
CA SER A 37 -15.14 7.10 -20.82
C SER A 37 -14.86 5.62 -21.06
N GLU A 38 -15.02 5.12 -22.28
CA GLU A 38 -14.70 3.74 -22.65
C GLU A 38 -13.19 3.53 -22.77
N GLU A 39 -12.45 4.48 -23.35
CA GLU A 39 -10.99 4.46 -23.36
C GLU A 39 -10.41 4.51 -21.95
N ILE A 40 -10.97 5.34 -21.06
CA ILE A 40 -10.59 5.39 -19.65
C ILE A 40 -10.94 4.06 -18.96
N LYS A 41 -12.14 3.50 -19.15
CA LYS A 41 -12.49 2.18 -18.62
C LYS A 41 -11.47 1.15 -19.08
N LYS A 42 -11.19 1.06 -20.38
CA LYS A 42 -10.22 0.12 -20.97
C LYS A 42 -8.79 0.32 -20.43
N LYS A 43 -8.40 1.56 -20.12
CA LYS A 43 -7.10 1.91 -19.51
C LYS A 43 -6.98 1.49 -18.03
N TYR A 44 -8.10 1.34 -17.31
CA TYR A 44 -8.12 1.01 -15.89
C TYR A 44 -8.84 -0.32 -15.57
N THR A 45 -9.31 -1.07 -16.57
CA THR A 45 -9.83 -2.44 -16.42
C THR A 45 -8.75 -3.46 -16.73
N TYR A 46 -8.39 -4.24 -15.72
CA TYR A 46 -7.52 -5.40 -15.85
C TYR A 46 -8.33 -6.62 -16.31
N GLN A 47 -7.82 -7.36 -17.28
CA GLN A 47 -8.45 -8.55 -17.84
C GLN A 47 -8.35 -9.76 -16.90
N SER A 48 -7.33 -9.77 -16.03
CA SER A 48 -7.14 -10.82 -15.03
C SER A 48 -6.54 -10.28 -13.73
N VAL A 49 -6.63 -11.09 -12.66
CA VAL A 49 -5.95 -10.81 -11.39
C VAL A 49 -4.45 -10.74 -11.61
N ASP A 50 -3.86 -11.66 -12.36
CA ASP A 50 -2.42 -11.68 -12.64
C ASP A 50 -1.93 -10.45 -13.38
N GLU A 51 -2.70 -9.93 -14.33
CA GLU A 51 -2.35 -8.67 -15.02
C GLU A 51 -2.28 -7.50 -14.03
N GLN A 52 -3.25 -7.41 -13.12
CA GLN A 52 -3.30 -6.40 -12.07
C GLN A 52 -2.14 -6.53 -11.07
N LEU A 53 -1.76 -7.76 -10.70
CA LEU A 53 -0.62 -8.02 -9.81
C LEU A 53 0.72 -7.71 -10.48
N ASN A 54 0.89 -8.05 -11.75
CA ASN A 54 2.09 -7.73 -12.52
C ASN A 54 2.26 -6.20 -12.64
N GLU A 55 1.17 -5.47 -12.83
CA GLU A 55 1.20 -4.00 -12.84
C GLU A 55 1.53 -3.41 -11.46
N ALA A 56 0.98 -3.98 -10.39
CA ALA A 56 1.32 -3.61 -9.03
C ALA A 56 2.81 -3.85 -8.73
N GLU A 57 3.40 -4.94 -9.23
CA GLU A 57 4.83 -5.22 -9.12
C GLU A 57 5.68 -4.20 -9.88
N ARG A 58 5.27 -3.79 -11.08
CA ARG A 58 5.95 -2.72 -11.84
C ARG A 58 5.99 -1.40 -11.06
N TYR A 59 4.85 -0.99 -10.48
CA TYR A 59 4.83 0.20 -9.62
C TYR A 59 5.72 0.04 -8.39
N LYS A 60 5.74 -1.14 -7.76
CA LYS A 60 6.64 -1.41 -6.62
C LYS A 60 8.11 -1.30 -7.03
N GLN A 61 8.50 -1.85 -8.17
CA GLN A 61 9.86 -1.77 -8.70
C GLN A 61 10.26 -0.31 -8.98
N SER A 62 9.42 0.44 -9.69
CA SER A 62 9.64 1.87 -9.93
C SER A 62 9.72 2.67 -8.61
N GLY A 63 8.89 2.34 -7.62
CA GLY A 63 8.95 2.91 -6.28
C GLY A 63 10.28 2.63 -5.58
N ASN A 64 10.81 1.40 -5.70
CA ASN A 64 12.11 1.03 -5.14
C ASN A 64 13.26 1.79 -5.82
N GLU A 65 13.21 2.01 -7.13
CA GLU A 65 14.19 2.80 -7.87
C GLU A 65 14.20 4.25 -7.43
N GLN A 66 13.02 4.88 -7.36
CA GLN A 66 12.87 6.25 -6.85
C GLN A 66 13.34 6.36 -5.40
N PHE A 67 13.09 5.34 -4.58
CA PHE A 67 13.58 5.30 -3.19
C PHE A 67 15.11 5.27 -3.12
N LYS A 68 15.78 4.48 -3.98
CA LYS A 68 17.25 4.45 -4.08
C LYS A 68 17.82 5.82 -4.49
N GLN A 69 17.11 6.54 -5.36
CA GLN A 69 17.44 7.90 -5.77
C GLN A 69 17.09 8.96 -4.71
N GLN A 70 16.62 8.55 -3.53
CA GLN A 70 16.14 9.44 -2.46
C GLN A 70 14.96 10.33 -2.86
N ASN A 71 14.31 10.05 -4.00
CA ASN A 71 13.09 10.72 -4.43
C ASN A 71 11.88 10.11 -3.72
N TYR A 72 11.77 10.40 -2.42
CA TYR A 72 10.76 9.78 -1.56
C TYR A 72 9.33 10.14 -1.95
N LYS A 73 9.10 11.32 -2.55
CA LYS A 73 7.77 11.74 -2.99
C LYS A 73 7.26 10.88 -4.13
N GLU A 74 8.08 10.66 -5.17
CA GLU A 74 7.68 9.80 -6.30
C GLU A 74 7.66 8.32 -5.89
N ALA A 75 8.60 7.87 -5.06
CA ALA A 75 8.56 6.53 -4.49
C ALA A 75 7.23 6.27 -3.75
N PHE A 76 6.82 7.23 -2.93
CA PHE A 76 5.57 7.14 -2.18
C PHE A 76 4.34 7.08 -3.09
N LYS A 77 4.29 7.87 -4.16
CA LYS A 77 3.20 7.82 -5.15
C LYS A 77 3.12 6.44 -5.81
N ASN A 78 4.26 5.88 -6.20
CA ASN A 78 4.30 4.55 -6.80
C ASN A 78 3.81 3.47 -5.83
N TYR A 79 4.27 3.49 -4.57
CA TYR A 79 3.75 2.59 -3.54
C TYR A 79 2.25 2.77 -3.26
N HIS A 80 1.75 4.00 -3.32
CA HIS A 80 0.32 4.24 -3.19
C HIS A 80 -0.47 3.60 -4.35
N LYS A 81 0.03 3.68 -5.59
CA LYS A 81 -0.57 2.98 -6.74
C LYS A 81 -0.59 1.46 -6.53
N VAL A 82 0.46 0.86 -5.97
CA VAL A 82 0.45 -0.56 -5.60
C VAL A 82 -0.76 -0.86 -4.72
N LEU A 83 -0.94 -0.10 -3.63
CA LEU A 83 -2.05 -0.29 -2.69
C LEU A 83 -3.42 -0.07 -3.35
N LEU A 84 -3.56 0.89 -4.26
CA LEU A 84 -4.81 1.08 -5.02
C LEU A 84 -5.17 -0.17 -5.83
N LEU A 85 -4.17 -0.82 -6.43
CA LEU A 85 -4.38 -2.05 -7.19
C LEU A 85 -4.68 -3.25 -6.28
N VAL A 86 -4.01 -3.38 -5.15
CA VAL A 86 -4.15 -4.61 -4.34
C VAL A 86 -5.21 -4.53 -3.23
N ASN A 87 -5.62 -3.33 -2.80
CA ASN A 87 -6.61 -3.18 -1.72
C ASN A 87 -8.04 -3.56 -2.13
N GLY A 88 -8.35 -3.53 -3.43
CA GLY A 88 -9.64 -3.97 -3.95
C GLY A 88 -9.89 -5.48 -3.83
N PHE A 89 -8.86 -6.26 -3.51
CA PHE A 89 -8.99 -7.70 -3.26
C PHE A 89 -9.15 -7.97 -1.76
N ALA A 90 -10.18 -8.72 -1.39
CA ALA A 90 -10.33 -9.20 -0.03
C ALA A 90 -9.34 -10.35 0.20
N THR A 91 -8.48 -10.24 1.21
CA THR A 91 -7.53 -11.29 1.59
C THR A 91 -8.08 -12.12 2.75
N LYS A 92 -7.44 -13.24 3.11
CA LYS A 92 -7.90 -14.17 4.16
C LYS A 92 -8.12 -13.49 5.53
N GLN A 93 -7.48 -12.35 5.75
CA GLN A 93 -7.61 -11.53 6.96
C GLN A 93 -8.90 -10.71 7.02
N ASN A 94 -9.56 -10.46 5.88
CA ASN A 94 -10.83 -9.76 5.83
C ASN A 94 -11.95 -10.79 5.98
N GLU A 95 -12.78 -10.68 7.02
CA GLU A 95 -13.94 -11.57 7.21
C GLU A 95 -14.92 -11.53 6.01
N PHE A 96 -14.93 -10.41 5.29
CA PHE A 96 -15.68 -10.22 4.05
C PHE A 96 -15.18 -11.04 2.85
N HIS A 97 -13.98 -11.61 2.91
CA HIS A 97 -13.41 -12.47 1.87
C HIS A 97 -14.35 -13.64 1.51
N LYS A 98 -15.12 -14.13 2.49
CA LYS A 98 -16.11 -15.21 2.29
C LYS A 98 -17.29 -14.82 1.40
N TYR A 99 -17.54 -13.52 1.20
CA TYR A 99 -18.70 -13.02 0.43
C TYR A 99 -18.29 -12.36 -0.88
N ASP A 100 -16.98 -12.14 -1.11
CA ASP A 100 -16.48 -11.61 -2.37
C ASP A 100 -16.17 -12.75 -3.34
N LYS A 101 -17.05 -12.95 -4.32
CA LYS A 101 -16.91 -13.97 -5.37
C LYS A 101 -15.55 -13.88 -6.07
N LYS A 102 -15.05 -12.67 -6.33
CA LYS A 102 -13.75 -12.48 -6.99
C LYS A 102 -12.62 -13.02 -6.13
N SER A 103 -12.69 -12.84 -4.81
CA SER A 103 -11.70 -13.35 -3.88
C SER A 103 -11.79 -14.87 -3.65
N GLN A 104 -12.98 -15.46 -3.79
CA GLN A 104 -13.18 -16.92 -3.76
C GLN A 104 -12.58 -17.62 -5.00
N GLU A 105 -12.59 -16.95 -6.15
CA GLU A 105 -12.04 -17.46 -7.42
C GLU A 105 -10.51 -17.33 -7.52
N MET A 106 -9.89 -16.59 -6.59
CA MET A 106 -8.44 -16.41 -6.56
C MET A 106 -7.70 -17.67 -6.12
N THR A 107 -6.59 -17.97 -6.81
CA THR A 107 -5.70 -19.05 -6.36
C THR A 107 -4.97 -18.66 -5.07
N GLU A 108 -4.55 -19.65 -4.30
CA GLU A 108 -3.75 -19.41 -3.09
C GLU A 108 -2.47 -18.62 -3.40
N GLU A 109 -1.83 -18.90 -4.54
CA GLU A 109 -0.66 -18.16 -5.03
C GLU A 109 -0.96 -16.68 -5.25
N GLN A 110 -2.08 -16.36 -5.91
CA GLN A 110 -2.46 -14.96 -6.15
C GLN A 110 -2.78 -14.25 -4.82
N GLN A 111 -3.40 -14.93 -3.86
CA GLN A 111 -3.66 -14.38 -2.53
C GLN A 111 -2.35 -14.09 -1.77
N GLU A 112 -1.38 -15.02 -1.81
CA GLU A 112 -0.07 -14.82 -1.21
C GLU A 112 0.69 -13.66 -1.87
N ARG A 113 0.65 -13.56 -3.21
CA ARG A 113 1.23 -12.44 -3.96
C ARG A 113 0.65 -11.10 -3.51
N ILE A 114 -0.66 -11.01 -3.32
CA ILE A 114 -1.32 -9.81 -2.79
C ILE A 114 -0.84 -9.46 -1.39
N GLU A 115 -0.84 -10.43 -0.49
CA GLU A 115 -0.43 -10.22 0.91
C GLU A 115 1.04 -9.78 0.97
N ASN A 116 1.93 -10.41 0.19
CA ASN A 116 3.32 -10.01 0.07
C ASN A 116 3.46 -8.58 -0.49
N LEU A 117 2.73 -8.24 -1.56
CA LEU A 117 2.74 -6.90 -2.14
C LEU A 117 2.26 -5.85 -1.13
N LYS A 118 1.15 -6.10 -0.43
CA LYS A 118 0.64 -5.22 0.62
C LYS A 118 1.67 -5.04 1.74
N GLN A 119 2.16 -6.14 2.30
CA GLN A 119 3.11 -6.15 3.41
C GLN A 119 4.37 -5.35 3.06
N THR A 120 5.04 -5.73 1.97
CA THR A 120 6.31 -5.10 1.56
C THR A 120 6.15 -3.63 1.18
N THR A 121 5.01 -3.25 0.60
CA THR A 121 4.69 -1.86 0.27
C THR A 121 4.48 -1.03 1.53
N TYR A 122 3.70 -1.52 2.50
CA TYR A 122 3.53 -0.86 3.80
C TYR A 122 4.86 -0.67 4.52
N LEU A 123 5.72 -1.70 4.51
CA LEU A 123 7.07 -1.57 5.04
C LEU A 123 7.81 -0.42 4.34
N ASN A 124 7.86 -0.39 3.01
CA ASN A 124 8.61 0.63 2.27
C ASN A 124 8.08 2.05 2.52
N MET A 125 6.76 2.20 2.63
CA MET A 125 6.15 3.48 3.01
C MET A 125 6.49 3.87 4.46
N ALA A 126 6.53 2.93 5.40
CA ALA A 126 6.96 3.19 6.77
C ALA A 126 8.42 3.67 6.83
N GLN A 127 9.29 3.14 5.97
CA GLN A 127 10.67 3.64 5.86
C GLN A 127 10.72 5.08 5.36
N ILE A 128 9.90 5.44 4.37
CA ILE A 128 9.79 6.82 3.90
C ILE A 128 9.31 7.73 5.02
N ASP A 129 8.32 7.31 5.80
CA ASP A 129 7.85 8.10 6.95
C ASP A 129 8.94 8.33 7.99
N LEU A 130 9.72 7.30 8.32
CA LEU A 130 10.86 7.41 9.22
C LEU A 130 11.86 8.46 8.70
N ASN A 131 12.21 8.40 7.41
CA ASN A 131 13.13 9.35 6.80
C ASN A 131 12.56 10.79 6.84
N ASN A 132 11.24 10.93 6.71
CA ASN A 132 10.53 12.20 6.80
C ASN A 132 10.14 12.59 8.23
N LYS A 133 10.60 11.85 9.26
CA LYS A 133 10.28 12.05 10.68
C LYS A 133 8.78 12.02 11.03
N ASN A 134 7.97 11.39 10.17
CA ASN A 134 6.53 11.20 10.37
C ASN A 134 6.26 9.93 11.21
N TYR A 135 6.71 9.91 12.46
CA TYR A 135 6.76 8.70 13.27
C TYR A 135 5.40 8.02 13.50
N ASP A 136 4.32 8.78 13.67
CA ASP A 136 2.97 8.23 13.79
C ASP A 136 2.51 7.48 12.53
N LYS A 137 2.84 8.01 11.35
CA LYS A 137 2.54 7.33 10.07
C LYS A 137 3.41 6.10 9.90
N ALA A 138 4.68 6.16 10.31
CA ALA A 138 5.58 5.01 10.31
C ALA A 138 5.04 3.87 11.17
N ILE A 139 4.57 4.16 12.39
CA ILE A 139 3.96 3.17 13.30
C ILE A 139 2.70 2.58 12.66
N MET A 140 1.79 3.42 12.16
CA MET A 140 0.57 2.96 11.50
C MET A 140 0.86 2.01 10.33
N ARG A 141 1.82 2.36 9.47
CA ARG A 141 2.14 1.53 8.29
C ARG A 141 2.89 0.26 8.68
N ALA A 142 3.78 0.32 9.66
CA ALA A 142 4.43 -0.86 10.19
C ALA A 142 3.41 -1.81 10.85
N ASN A 143 2.40 -1.30 11.57
CA ASN A 143 1.29 -2.09 12.11
C ASN A 143 0.56 -2.84 11.00
N LYS A 144 0.11 -2.13 9.95
CA LYS A 144 -0.57 -2.75 8.80
C LYS A 144 0.27 -3.84 8.13
N SER A 145 1.59 -3.68 8.08
CA SER A 145 2.47 -4.73 7.59
C SER A 145 2.52 -5.93 8.53
N LEU A 146 2.62 -5.70 9.83
CA LEU A 146 2.76 -6.77 10.84
C LEU A 146 1.46 -7.55 11.04
N GLU A 147 0.30 -6.90 10.84
CA GLU A 147 -1.01 -7.55 10.77
C GLU A 147 -1.06 -8.58 9.63
N ILE A 148 -0.44 -8.27 8.48
CA ILE A 148 -0.37 -9.20 7.35
C ILE A 148 0.55 -10.38 7.68
N LYS A 149 1.81 -10.08 8.02
CA LYS A 149 2.81 -11.08 8.36
C LYS A 149 3.90 -10.47 9.21
N GLU A 150 4.21 -11.12 10.33
CA GLU A 150 5.31 -10.75 11.19
C GLU A 150 6.64 -10.75 10.42
N SER A 151 7.46 -9.73 10.66
CA SER A 151 8.78 -9.64 10.04
C SER A 151 9.74 -8.81 10.88
N ALA A 152 11.02 -9.20 10.88
CA ALA A 152 12.11 -8.44 11.49
C ALA A 152 12.09 -6.97 11.03
N LYS A 153 11.95 -6.72 9.72
CA LYS A 153 11.91 -5.35 9.17
C LYS A 153 10.71 -4.53 9.68
N GLY A 154 9.55 -5.15 9.89
CA GLY A 154 8.37 -4.48 10.44
C GLY A 154 8.59 -4.04 11.88
N TYR A 155 9.03 -4.97 12.74
CA TYR A 155 9.36 -4.68 14.12
C TYR A 155 10.51 -3.67 14.26
N TYR A 156 11.54 -3.77 13.42
CA TYR A 156 12.63 -2.78 13.36
C TYR A 156 12.11 -1.37 13.04
N ARG A 157 11.28 -1.21 12.00
CA ARG A 157 10.76 0.10 11.59
C ARG A 157 9.82 0.70 12.62
N ARG A 158 8.95 -0.12 13.22
CA ARG A 158 8.03 0.33 14.27
C ARG A 158 8.76 0.68 15.57
N GLY A 159 9.68 -0.18 16.01
CA GLY A 159 10.52 0.06 17.18
C GLY A 159 11.39 1.31 17.04
N LEU A 160 11.94 1.56 15.85
CA LEU A 160 12.65 2.81 15.57
C LEU A 160 11.73 4.02 15.69
N ALA A 161 10.50 3.98 15.15
CA ALA A 161 9.56 5.07 15.27
C ALA A 161 9.16 5.34 16.73
N TYR A 162 8.97 4.30 17.56
CA TYR A 162 8.73 4.45 19.00
C TYR A 162 9.91 5.09 19.72
N LEU A 163 11.15 4.70 19.40
CA LEU A 163 12.35 5.34 19.96
C LEU A 163 12.39 6.84 19.67
N GLU A 164 12.09 7.24 18.43
CA GLU A 164 12.06 8.66 18.04
C GLU A 164 10.92 9.44 18.74
N LYS A 165 9.87 8.74 19.17
CA LYS A 165 8.79 9.28 20.00
C LYS A 165 9.09 9.23 21.51
N ASN A 166 10.29 8.81 21.92
CA ASN A 166 10.66 8.57 23.32
C ASN A 166 9.78 7.53 24.04
N ASP A 167 9.11 6.66 23.28
CA ASP A 167 8.34 5.54 23.82
C ASP A 167 9.27 4.32 23.96
N SER A 168 10.05 4.31 25.04
CA SER A 168 11.03 3.24 25.30
C SER A 168 10.37 1.89 25.57
N TYR A 169 9.16 1.88 26.13
CA TYR A 169 8.42 0.67 26.46
C TYR A 169 8.03 -0.11 25.19
N ASN A 170 7.30 0.53 24.28
CA ASN A 170 6.89 -0.13 23.04
C ASN A 170 8.08 -0.42 22.12
N ALA A 171 9.07 0.48 22.09
CA ALA A 171 10.32 0.24 21.37
C ALA A 171 11.03 -1.04 21.84
N ARG A 172 11.15 -1.25 23.15
CA ARG A 172 11.77 -2.46 23.71
C ARG A 172 11.06 -3.73 23.25
N GLN A 173 9.73 -3.75 23.35
CA GLN A 173 8.94 -4.92 22.94
C GLN A 173 9.18 -5.28 21.46
N ASP A 174 9.20 -4.28 20.59
CA ASP A 174 9.48 -4.47 19.17
C ASP A 174 10.91 -4.93 18.90
N ILE A 175 11.91 -4.39 19.61
CA ILE A 175 13.31 -4.80 19.45
C ILE A 175 13.52 -6.24 19.94
N GLU A 176 12.80 -6.67 20.97
CA GLU A 176 12.82 -8.05 21.44
C GLU A 176 12.21 -9.01 20.42
N LYS A 177 11.06 -8.64 19.83
CA LYS A 177 10.47 -9.40 18.71
C LYS A 177 11.39 -9.45 17.49
N LEU A 178 12.01 -8.33 17.14
CA LEU A 178 13.05 -8.27 16.11
C LEU A 178 14.17 -9.29 16.40
N ARG A 179 14.70 -9.31 17.62
CA ARG A 179 15.78 -10.23 18.02
C ARG A 179 15.37 -11.69 17.99
N GLN A 180 14.11 -12.00 18.32
CA GLN A 180 13.58 -13.37 18.22
C GLN A 180 13.48 -13.84 16.77
N LEU A 181 13.06 -12.97 15.85
CA LEU A 181 12.87 -13.31 14.44
C LEU A 181 14.18 -13.32 13.64
N ASP A 182 15.09 -12.39 13.94
CA ASP A 182 16.40 -12.29 13.29
C ASP A 182 17.46 -11.89 14.32
N PRO A 183 18.04 -12.87 15.04
CA PRO A 183 19.12 -12.62 16.01
C PRO A 183 20.37 -11.98 15.39
N SER A 184 20.54 -12.11 14.07
CA SER A 184 21.69 -11.59 13.33
C SER A 184 21.50 -10.14 12.85
N PHE A 185 20.35 -9.53 13.13
CA PHE A 185 20.06 -8.16 12.69
C PHE A 185 21.03 -7.15 13.33
N ASN A 186 21.93 -6.60 12.52
CA ASN A 186 23.09 -5.81 12.93
C ASN A 186 22.77 -4.65 13.90
N GLN A 187 21.58 -4.07 13.83
CA GLN A 187 21.20 -2.88 14.60
C GLN A 187 20.65 -3.21 16.01
N ILE A 188 20.40 -4.48 16.36
CA ILE A 188 19.74 -4.85 17.64
C ILE A 188 20.47 -4.25 18.84
N GLN A 189 21.79 -4.42 18.93
CA GLN A 189 22.55 -3.94 20.09
C GLN A 189 22.53 -2.41 20.19
N PHE A 190 22.62 -1.72 19.05
CA PHE A 190 22.51 -0.27 19.00
C PHE A 190 21.13 0.21 19.49
N LEU A 191 20.05 -0.43 19.03
CA LEU A 191 18.69 -0.08 19.44
C LEU A 191 18.44 -0.32 20.93
N LEU A 192 18.88 -1.47 21.47
CA LEU A 192 18.76 -1.77 22.90
C LEU A 192 19.53 -0.76 23.76
N ASN A 193 20.71 -0.32 23.31
CA ASN A 193 21.46 0.73 24.00
C ASN A 193 20.73 2.08 23.96
N ARG A 194 20.03 2.41 22.86
CA ARG A 194 19.17 3.61 22.80
C ARG A 194 18.00 3.53 23.79
N VAL A 195 17.31 2.39 23.86
CA VAL A 195 16.24 2.15 24.85
C VAL A 195 16.76 2.39 26.27
N LYS A 196 17.87 1.74 26.64
CA LYS A 196 18.46 1.87 27.99
C LYS A 196 18.78 3.32 28.35
N LYS A 197 19.33 4.09 27.41
CA LYS A 197 19.63 5.52 27.62
C LYS A 197 18.36 6.35 27.85
N LEU A 198 17.29 6.10 27.10
CA LEU A 198 16.02 6.80 27.26
C LEU A 198 15.38 6.50 28.62
N GLU A 199 15.41 5.24 29.05
CA GLU A 199 14.86 4.85 30.35
C GLU A 199 15.64 5.46 31.51
N ALA A 200 16.97 5.39 31.49
CA ALA A 200 17.80 6.01 32.51
C ALA A 200 17.56 7.54 32.60
N ALA A 201 17.31 8.19 31.47
CA ALA A 201 16.96 9.61 31.45
C ALA A 201 15.57 9.87 32.06
N SER A 202 14.58 9.04 31.74
CA SER A 202 13.23 9.11 32.31
C SER A 202 13.23 8.89 33.82
N ASP A 203 13.94 7.87 34.30
CA ASP A 203 14.06 7.55 35.73
C ASP A 203 14.72 8.68 36.51
N LYS A 204 15.78 9.27 35.95
CA LYS A 204 16.46 10.44 36.55
C LYS A 204 15.52 11.64 36.65
N GLN A 205 14.72 11.91 35.61
CA GLN A 205 13.73 12.98 35.62
C GLN A 205 12.64 12.73 36.66
N LEU A 206 12.17 11.50 36.79
CA LEU A 206 11.15 11.11 37.75
C LEU A 206 11.67 11.27 39.19
N ALA A 207 12.87 10.79 39.48
CA ALA A 207 13.51 10.94 40.79
C ALA A 207 13.67 12.42 41.18
N ALA A 208 14.07 13.28 40.24
CA ALA A 208 14.18 14.73 40.48
C ALA A 208 12.82 15.37 40.79
N LYS A 209 11.76 15.00 40.07
CA LYS A 209 10.40 15.50 40.32
C LYS A 209 9.91 15.08 41.71
N PHE A 210 10.10 13.83 42.11
CA PHE A 210 9.74 13.37 43.44
C PHE A 210 10.50 14.11 44.54
N LYS A 211 11.81 14.31 44.39
CA LYS A 211 12.60 15.08 45.36
C LYS A 211 12.03 16.48 45.58
N ASN A 212 11.65 17.17 44.51
CA ASN A 212 11.06 18.52 44.61
C ASN A 212 9.65 18.53 45.24
N MET A 213 8.88 17.45 45.11
CA MET A 213 7.54 17.34 45.73
C MET A 213 7.60 17.17 47.26
N PHE A 214 8.67 16.58 47.80
CA PHE A 214 8.85 16.37 49.24
C PHE A 214 9.71 17.44 49.93
N GLN A 215 10.13 18.47 49.18
CA GLN A 215 10.95 19.58 49.70
C GLN A 215 10.17 20.91 49.83
N ASN A 216 8.88 20.91 49.47
CA ASN A 216 7.93 22.01 49.70
C ASN A 216 6.90 21.60 50.76
#